data_AF-A0A1B7NFE1-F1
#
_entry.id   AF-A0A1B7NFE1-F1
#
_cell.length_a   1.000
_cell.length_b   1.000
_cell.length_c   1.000
_cell.angle_alpha   90.00
_cell.angle_beta   90.00
_cell.angle_gamma   90.00
#
_symmetry.space_group_name_H-M   'P 1'
#
loop_
_entity.id
_entity.type
_entity.pdbx_description
1 polymer ?
#
loop_
_entity_poly.entity_id
_entity_poly.type
_entity_poly.pdbx_seq_one_letter_code
_entity_poly.pdbx_strand_id
1 'polypeptide(L)' 'MGEVAAYGNQRVVPGLVRQPYLEPQSRHDLDRMNIVCPDYKAFHWMNERLTASSNSNPQFGICCDKGQVRLPPPYL' A
#
# COMPACT_ATOMS: atom_id res chain seq x y z
N MET A 1 -27.08 6.19 -6.41
CA MET A 1 -26.66 4.81 -6.13
C MET A 1 -25.15 4.88 -6.04
N GLY A 2 -24.61 5.35 -4.91
CA GLY A 2 -24.06 4.51 -3.82
C GLY A 2 -22.59 4.25 -4.15
N GLU A 3 -21.60 4.84 -3.46
CA GLU A 3 -21.15 4.36 -2.16
C GLU A 3 -20.28 5.43 -1.46
N VAL A 4 -20.44 5.52 -0.14
CA VAL A 4 -19.77 6.47 0.75
C VAL A 4 -18.36 5.99 1.08
N ALA A 5 -17.33 6.74 0.67
CA ALA A 5 -15.97 6.50 1.16
C ALA A 5 -15.90 6.96 2.63
N ALA A 6 -16.04 6.02 3.56
CA ALA A 6 -15.78 6.24 4.97
C ALA A 6 -14.27 6.39 5.20
N TYR A 7 -13.72 7.58 4.93
CA TYR A 7 -12.42 7.97 5.47
C TYR A 7 -12.60 8.18 6.97
N GLY A 8 -12.29 7.14 7.74
CA GLY A 8 -12.41 7.09 9.18
C GLY A 8 -11.72 8.28 9.85
N ASN A 9 -12.48 8.95 10.70
CA ASN A 9 -12.08 10.12 11.47
C ASN A 9 -11.13 9.68 12.60
N GLN A 10 -9.83 9.68 12.32
CA GLN A 10 -8.80 9.30 13.28
C GLN A 10 -8.56 10.48 14.24
N ARG A 11 -9.36 10.54 15.31
CA ARG A 11 -9.14 11.47 16.42
C ARG A 11 -7.84 11.08 17.13
N VAL A 12 -6.77 11.81 16.86
CA VAL A 12 -5.52 11.72 17.62
C VAL A 12 -5.80 12.24 19.03
N VAL A 13 -5.88 11.33 20.01
CA VAL A 13 -5.94 11.68 21.43
C VAL A 13 -4.54 12.03 21.92
N PRO A 14 -4.24 13.29 22.30
CA PRO A 14 -2.93 13.62 22.84
C PRO A 14 -2.85 13.13 24.29
N GLY A 15 -1.91 12.24 24.61
CA GLY A 15 -1.46 12.04 25.99
C GLY A 15 -1.39 10.63 26.60
N LEU A 16 -1.43 9.53 25.84
CA LEU A 16 -1.32 8.17 26.42
C LEU A 16 -0.16 7.37 25.84
N VAL A 17 1.02 7.55 26.43
CA VAL A 17 2.31 6.97 26.01
C VAL A 17 2.40 5.45 26.25
N ARG A 18 1.40 4.83 26.91
CA ARG A 18 1.40 3.39 27.26
C ARG A 18 0.01 2.73 27.17
N GLN A 19 -0.73 2.98 26.10
CA GLN A 19 -1.87 2.11 25.79
C GLN A 19 -1.37 0.86 25.04
N PRO A 20 -1.84 -0.34 25.40
CA PRO A 20 -1.64 -1.53 24.58
C PRO A 20 -2.17 -1.26 23.18
N TYR A 21 -1.39 -1.64 22.16
CA TYR A 21 -1.86 -1.59 20.80
C TYR A 21 -3.09 -2.51 20.67
N LEU A 22 -4.21 -1.95 20.21
CA LEU A 22 -5.42 -2.70 19.92
C LEU A 22 -5.51 -2.88 18.41
N GLU A 23 -5.35 -4.12 17.94
CA GLU A 23 -5.55 -4.47 16.53
C GLU A 23 -6.98 -4.07 16.11
N PRO A 24 -7.15 -3.24 15.07
CA PRO A 24 -8.46 -2.97 14.50
C PRO A 24 -9.12 -4.28 14.04
N GLN A 25 -10.39 -4.47 14.38
CA GLN A 25 -11.12 -5.69 13.99
C GLN A 25 -11.39 -5.76 12.48
N SER A 26 -11.46 -4.62 11.79
CA SER A 26 -11.67 -4.54 10.34
C SER A 26 -10.36 -4.66 9.59
N ARG A 27 -10.26 -5.64 8.68
CA ARG A 27 -9.19 -5.68 7.67
C ARG A 27 -9.59 -4.87 6.46
N HIS A 28 -8.64 -4.16 5.88
CA HIS A 28 -8.83 -3.52 4.58
C HIS A 28 -8.75 -4.58 3.48
N ASP A 29 -9.72 -4.56 2.57
CA ASP A 29 -9.68 -5.35 1.34
C ASP A 29 -9.08 -4.49 0.22
N LEU A 30 -8.00 -4.99 -0.39
CA LEU A 30 -7.26 -4.32 -1.47
C LEU A 30 -7.48 -5.01 -2.83
N ASP A 31 -8.45 -5.93 -2.91
CA ASP A 31 -8.69 -6.82 -4.05
C ASP A 31 -7.50 -7.79 -4.28
N ARG A 32 -7.34 -8.28 -5.50
CA ARG A 32 -6.30 -9.26 -5.87
C ARG A 32 -4.92 -8.62 -6.01
N MET A 33 -3.91 -9.32 -5.48
CA MET A 33 -2.49 -9.02 -5.70
C MET A 33 -2.02 -9.66 -7.02
N ASN A 34 -2.36 -9.06 -8.15
CA ASN A 34 -2.02 -9.58 -9.47
C ASN A 34 -1.39 -8.55 -10.42
N ILE A 35 -1.09 -7.35 -9.94
CA ILE A 35 -0.47 -6.30 -10.75
C ILE A 35 1.05 -6.47 -10.70
N VAL A 36 1.67 -6.65 -11.85
CA VAL A 36 3.12 -6.85 -11.96
C VAL A 36 3.82 -5.48 -12.02
N CYS A 37 4.79 -5.26 -11.13
CA CYS A 37 5.66 -4.10 -11.19
C CYS A 37 6.47 -4.11 -12.51
N PRO A 38 6.47 -3.02 -13.30
CA PRO A 38 7.16 -2.98 -14.58
C PRO A 38 8.68 -3.15 -14.45
N ASP A 39 9.28 -2.64 -13.36
CA ASP A 39 10.72 -2.60 -13.15
C ASP A 39 11.29 -3.89 -12.55
N TYR A 40 10.67 -4.42 -11.48
CA TYR A 40 11.21 -5.55 -10.71
C TYR A 40 10.38 -6.85 -10.85
N LYS A 41 9.28 -6.82 -11.59
CA LYS A 41 8.38 -7.96 -11.85
C LYS A 41 7.77 -8.62 -10.59
N ALA A 42 7.76 -7.93 -9.46
CA ALA A 42 7.03 -8.34 -8.26
C ALA A 42 5.52 -8.12 -8.41
N PHE A 43 4.71 -8.91 -7.71
CA PHE A 43 3.25 -8.76 -7.67
C PHE A 43 2.81 -7.76 -6.59
N HIS A 44 1.83 -6.94 -6.92
CA HIS A 44 1.26 -5.87 -6.08
C HIS A 44 -0.26 -5.77 -6.24
N TRP A 45 -0.89 -5.05 -5.31
CA TRP A 45 -2.27 -4.58 -5.44
C TRP A 45 -2.34 -3.28 -6.22
N MET A 46 -3.40 -3.10 -7.00
CA MET A 46 -3.56 -1.87 -7.79
C MET A 46 -3.67 -0.61 -6.92
N ASN A 47 -4.30 -0.74 -5.74
CA ASN A 47 -4.46 0.34 -4.79
C ASN A 47 -3.14 0.82 -4.17
N GLU A 48 -2.06 0.04 -4.27
CA GLU A 48 -0.73 0.43 -3.78
C GLU A 48 0.06 1.26 -4.79
N ARG A 49 -0.43 1.43 -6.03
CA ARG A 49 0.28 2.26 -6.99
C ARG A 49 0.36 3.70 -6.48
N LEU A 50 1.45 4.38 -6.82
CA LEU A 50 1.59 5.80 -6.54
C LEU A 50 0.47 6.58 -7.20
N THR A 51 -0.18 7.47 -6.47
CA THR A 51 -1.27 8.32 -6.98
C THR A 51 -0.89 9.07 -8.26
N ALA A 52 0.38 9.50 -8.36
CA ALA A 52 0.94 10.19 -9.53
C ALA A 52 1.22 9.30 -10.75
N SER A 53 1.19 7.98 -10.61
CA SER A 53 1.36 7.05 -11.76
C SER A 53 0.07 6.90 -12.57
N SER A 54 0.06 6.11 -13.63
CA SER A 54 -1.16 5.80 -14.39
C SER A 54 -1.63 4.38 -14.11
N ASN A 55 -2.88 4.07 -14.47
CA ASN A 55 -3.36 2.69 -14.37
C ASN A 55 -2.69 1.76 -15.39
N SER A 56 -2.27 2.31 -16.54
CA SER A 56 -1.59 1.58 -17.61
C SER A 56 -0.10 1.32 -17.34
N ASN A 57 0.53 2.18 -16.53
CA ASN A 57 1.91 2.04 -16.10
C ASN A 57 2.00 2.30 -14.59
N PRO A 58 1.50 1.36 -13.77
CA PRO A 58 1.49 1.52 -12.33
C PRO A 58 2.92 1.49 -11.79
N GLN A 59 3.25 2.47 -10.94
CA GLN A 59 4.54 2.54 -10.25
C GLN A 59 4.32 2.32 -8.76
N PHE A 60 5.29 1.68 -8.11
CA PHE A 60 5.17 1.26 -6.71
C PHE A 60 6.34 1.80 -5.90
N GLY A 61 6.04 2.57 -4.86
CA GLY A 61 7.03 3.05 -3.90
C GLY A 61 7.60 1.92 -3.04
N ILE A 62 6.72 1.05 -2.53
CA ILE A 62 7.05 -0.09 -1.65
C ILE A 62 7.94 -1.12 -2.35
N CYS A 63 7.85 -1.26 -3.67
CA CYS A 63 8.60 -2.25 -4.43
C CYS A 63 10.07 -1.87 -4.62
N CYS A 64 10.32 -0.93 -5.53
CA CYS A 64 11.65 -0.56 -6.01
C CYS A 64 11.80 0.97 -6.04
N ASP A 65 10.92 1.70 -5.34
CA ASP A 65 10.80 3.15 -5.41
C ASP A 65 10.83 3.67 -6.86
N LYS A 66 9.90 3.18 -7.70
CA LYS A 66 9.84 3.53 -9.14
C LYS A 66 11.14 3.17 -9.91
N GLY A 67 11.70 2.01 -9.61
CA GLY A 67 12.91 1.49 -10.25
C GLY A 67 14.22 2.15 -9.78
N GLN A 68 14.19 3.03 -8.77
CA GLN A 68 15.39 3.64 -8.19
C GLN A 68 16.21 2.63 -7.37
N VAL A 69 15.54 1.69 -6.70
CA VAL A 69 16.19 0.65 -5.90
C VAL A 69 16.32 -0.62 -6.72
N ARG A 70 17.57 -1.04 -6.95
CA ARG A 70 17.89 -2.36 -7.53
C ARG A 70 18.25 -3.32 -6.40
N LEU A 71 17.28 -4.13 -5.99
CA LEU A 71 17.55 -5.19 -5.01
C LEU A 71 18.36 -6.30 -5.69
N PRO A 72 19.49 -6.76 -5.09
CA PRO A 72 20.22 -7.90 -5.61
C PRO A 72 19.35 -9.16 -5.60
N PRO A 73 19.63 -10.15 -6.47
CA PRO A 73 18.90 -11.42 -6.44
C PRO A 73 19.06 -12.07 -5.05
N PRO A 74 18.04 -12.79 -4.57
CA PRO A 74 17.98 -13.29 -3.19
C PRO A 74 19.08 -14.31 -2.82
N TYR A 75 19.92 -14.74 -3.78
CA TYR A 75 21.00 -15.67 -3.55
C TYR A 75 22.27 -15.20 -4.30
N LEU A 76 23.14 -14.49 -3.59
CA LEU A 76 24.57 -14.36 -3.87
C LEU A 76 25.34 -14.85 -2.63
#